data_AF-A0A7K5YPN4-F1
#
_entry.id   AF-A0A7K5YPN4-F1
#
_cell.length_a   1.000
_cell.length_b   1.000
_cell.length_c   1.000
_cell.angle_alpha   90.00
_cell.angle_beta   90.00
_cell.angle_gamma   90.00
#
_symmetry.space_group_name_H-M   'P 1'
#
loop_
_entity.id
_entity.type
_entity.pdbx_description
1 polymer ?
#
loop_
_entity_poly.entity_id
_entity_poly.type
_entity_poly.pdbx_seq_one_letter_code
_entity_poly.pdbx_strand_id
1 'polypeptide(L)'
;LRLHRALPAALRALGDRYVKEEFRKHKAAGPAEAQRFLREWEASARRPAENYAALIQQQINEDKQNLREKTVYGIPLTEEKLNDFRDEQIGQLKELMDEATKSNKKFAISKDSDHKK
;
A
#
# COMPACT_ATOMS: atom_id res chain seq x y z
N LEU A 1 2.34 -7.08 -9.39
CA LEU A 1 1.63 -8.27 -8.83
C LEU A 1 0.18 -8.32 -9.31
N ARG A 2 -0.50 -9.49 -9.29
CA ARG A 2 -1.91 -9.63 -9.75
C ARG A 2 -2.88 -8.76 -8.95
N LEU A 3 -2.80 -8.80 -7.62
CA LEU A 3 -3.64 -8.02 -6.70
C LEU A 3 -3.56 -6.51 -6.98
N HIS A 4 -2.34 -5.97 -7.11
CA HIS A 4 -2.12 -4.54 -7.34
C HIS A 4 -2.68 -4.03 -8.68
N ARG A 5 -2.97 -4.91 -9.66
CA ARG A 5 -3.53 -4.46 -10.95
C ARG A 5 -4.90 -3.81 -10.81
N ALA A 6 -5.63 -4.15 -9.76
CA ALA A 6 -6.96 -3.60 -9.47
C ALA A 6 -6.94 -2.39 -8.51
N LEU A 7 -5.75 -1.96 -8.05
CA LEU A 7 -5.59 -0.73 -7.29
C LEU A 7 -5.53 0.50 -8.21
N PRO A 8 -5.86 1.71 -7.70
CA PRO A 8 -5.58 2.97 -8.38
C PRO A 8 -4.11 3.08 -8.82
N ALA A 9 -3.87 3.74 -9.95
CA ALA A 9 -2.56 3.74 -10.62
C ALA A 9 -1.38 4.14 -9.71
N ALA A 10 -1.56 5.17 -8.88
CA ALA A 10 -0.53 5.62 -7.93
C ALA A 10 -0.22 4.56 -6.86
N LEU A 11 -1.25 3.96 -6.27
CA LEU A 11 -1.11 2.90 -5.25
C LEU A 11 -0.50 1.63 -5.84
N ARG A 12 -0.91 1.26 -7.06
CA ARG A 12 -0.29 0.15 -7.80
C ARG A 12 1.20 0.38 -8.03
N ALA A 13 1.58 1.55 -8.53
CA ALA A 13 2.99 1.87 -8.80
C ALA A 13 3.83 1.83 -7.52
N LEU A 14 3.31 2.39 -6.42
CA LEU A 14 3.95 2.37 -5.11
C LEU A 14 4.15 0.93 -4.60
N GLY A 15 3.09 0.11 -4.60
CA GLY A 15 3.14 -1.26 -4.11
C GLY A 15 4.02 -2.17 -4.98
N ASP A 16 3.95 -2.05 -6.30
CA ASP A 16 4.81 -2.82 -7.21
C ASP A 16 6.30 -2.45 -7.06
N ARG A 17 6.62 -1.16 -6.79
CA ARG A 17 7.99 -0.74 -6.49
C ARG A 17 8.46 -1.30 -5.15
N TYR A 18 7.67 -1.15 -4.10
CA TYR A 18 7.99 -1.67 -2.76
C TYR A 18 8.33 -3.16 -2.81
N VAL A 19 7.45 -3.98 -3.39
CA VAL A 19 7.68 -5.42 -3.46
C VAL A 19 8.97 -5.74 -4.21
N LYS A 20 9.24 -5.09 -5.35
CA LYS A 20 10.49 -5.32 -6.08
C LYS A 20 11.72 -4.99 -5.25
N GLU A 21 11.68 -3.88 -4.51
CA GLU A 21 12.79 -3.48 -3.63
C GLU A 21 12.97 -4.44 -2.47
N GLU A 22 11.89 -4.89 -1.83
CA GLU A 22 11.95 -5.83 -0.73
C GLU A 22 12.50 -7.20 -1.16
N PHE A 23 12.05 -7.73 -2.31
CA PHE A 23 12.64 -8.95 -2.88
C PHE A 23 14.12 -8.76 -3.24
N ARG A 24 14.52 -7.57 -3.70
CA ARG A 24 15.93 -7.28 -4.02
C ARG A 24 16.80 -7.26 -2.77
N LYS A 25 16.34 -6.61 -1.70
CA LYS A 25 17.05 -6.50 -0.41
C LYS A 25 17.15 -7.86 0.29
N HIS A 26 16.09 -8.68 0.21
CA HIS A 26 15.97 -9.93 0.94
C HIS A 26 16.21 -11.17 0.06
N LYS A 27 17.00 -11.06 -1.01
CA LYS A 27 17.27 -12.17 -1.94
C LYS A 27 17.94 -13.38 -1.27
N ALA A 28 18.68 -13.16 -0.18
CA ALA A 28 19.36 -14.19 0.60
C ALA A 28 18.59 -14.61 1.86
N ALA A 29 17.34 -14.16 2.04
CA ALA A 29 16.54 -14.51 3.21
C ALA A 29 16.34 -16.02 3.32
N GLY A 30 16.39 -16.52 4.55
CA GLY A 30 16.21 -17.94 4.83
C GLY A 30 14.74 -18.37 4.65
N PRO A 31 14.48 -19.69 4.51
CA PRO A 31 13.11 -20.20 4.35
C PRO A 31 12.14 -19.77 5.47
N ALA A 32 12.64 -19.63 6.70
CA ALA A 32 11.83 -19.21 7.85
C ALA A 32 11.37 -17.74 7.76
N GLU A 33 12.25 -16.85 7.29
CA GLU A 33 11.96 -15.43 7.08
C GLU A 33 11.00 -15.24 5.91
N ALA A 34 11.27 -15.96 4.80
CA ALA A 34 10.37 -15.98 3.65
C ALA A 34 8.97 -16.49 4.05
N GLN A 35 8.88 -17.52 4.89
CA GLN A 35 7.59 -17.99 5.41
C GLN A 35 6.88 -16.97 6.31
N ARG A 36 7.61 -16.22 7.15
CA ARG A 36 7.01 -15.14 7.95
C ARG A 36 6.40 -14.08 7.04
N PHE A 37 7.16 -13.63 6.03
CA PHE A 37 6.67 -12.69 5.03
C PHE A 37 5.42 -13.20 4.32
N LEU A 38 5.43 -14.46 3.86
CA LEU A 38 4.28 -15.06 3.19
C LEU A 38 3.05 -15.16 4.10
N ARG A 39 3.22 -15.38 5.41
CA ARG A 39 2.09 -15.39 6.35
C ARG A 39 1.45 -14.02 6.54
N GLU A 40 2.25 -12.96 6.56
CA GLU A 40 1.75 -11.58 6.66
C GLU A 40 1.14 -11.10 5.33
N TRP A 41 1.69 -11.61 4.23
CA TRP A 41 1.25 -11.27 2.87
C TRP A 41 -0.02 -12.01 2.44
N GLU A 42 -0.04 -13.34 2.60
CA GLU A 42 -1.09 -14.23 2.11
C GLU A 42 -2.10 -14.54 3.22
N ALA A 43 -3.38 -14.62 2.84
CA ALA A 43 -4.47 -14.85 3.77
C ALA A 43 -4.33 -16.21 4.47
N SER A 44 -3.81 -16.23 5.69
CA SER A 44 -4.00 -17.38 6.57
C SER A 44 -5.48 -17.47 6.95
N ALA A 45 -6.10 -18.61 6.71
CA ALA A 45 -7.53 -18.88 6.98
C ALA A 45 -7.96 -18.58 8.43
N ARG A 46 -7.01 -18.39 9.36
CA ARG A 46 -7.25 -18.17 10.79
C ARG A 46 -7.44 -16.70 11.18
N ARG A 47 -6.99 -15.72 10.37
CA ARG A 47 -7.16 -14.28 10.65
C ARG A 47 -7.21 -13.43 9.36
N PRO A 48 -8.38 -13.30 8.71
CA PRO A 48 -8.50 -12.54 7.48
C PRO A 48 -8.37 -11.02 7.64
N ALA A 49 -8.67 -10.48 8.83
CA ALA A 49 -8.67 -9.03 9.09
C ALA A 49 -7.28 -8.40 9.28
N GLU A 50 -6.22 -9.21 9.43
CA GLU A 50 -4.86 -8.73 9.72
C GLU A 50 -3.91 -8.87 8.52
N ASN A 51 -4.35 -9.47 7.41
CA ASN A 51 -3.47 -9.81 6.29
C ASN A 51 -3.66 -8.85 5.11
N TYR A 52 -2.54 -8.38 4.57
CA TYR A 52 -2.51 -7.35 3.53
C TYR A 52 -3.34 -7.71 2.30
N ALA A 53 -3.18 -8.92 1.75
CA ALA A 53 -3.86 -9.28 0.51
C ALA A 53 -5.38 -9.35 0.64
N ALA A 54 -5.88 -9.89 1.76
CA ALA A 54 -7.30 -10.02 2.03
C ALA A 54 -7.96 -8.64 2.21
N LEU A 55 -7.34 -7.77 3.01
CA LEU A 55 -7.79 -6.40 3.22
C LEU A 55 -7.89 -5.63 1.90
N ILE A 56 -6.82 -5.63 1.10
CA ILE A 56 -6.79 -4.91 -0.17
C ILE A 56 -7.81 -5.49 -1.14
N GLN A 57 -7.98 -6.81 -1.18
CA GLN A 57 -8.97 -7.45 -2.04
C GLN A 57 -10.40 -7.08 -1.64
N GLN A 58 -10.70 -7.01 -0.33
CA GLN A 58 -11.98 -6.55 0.19
C GLN A 58 -12.24 -5.09 -0.21
N GLN A 59 -11.28 -4.20 0.03
CA GLN A 59 -11.41 -2.77 -0.30
C GLN A 59 -11.57 -2.54 -1.82
N ILE A 60 -10.89 -3.32 -2.66
CA ILE A 60 -11.11 -3.30 -4.12
C ILE A 60 -12.54 -3.70 -4.47
N ASN A 61 -13.11 -4.69 -3.78
CA ASN A 61 -14.49 -5.13 -4.04
C ASN A 61 -15.50 -4.08 -3.58
N GLU A 62 -15.28 -3.48 -2.42
CA GLU A 62 -16.09 -2.37 -1.90
C GLU A 62 -16.03 -1.15 -2.84
N ASP A 63 -14.85 -0.81 -3.36
CA ASP A 63 -14.67 0.29 -4.33
C ASP A 63 -15.45 0.07 -5.62
N LYS A 64 -15.49 -1.17 -6.11
CA LYS A 64 -16.30 -1.53 -7.30
C LYS A 64 -17.79 -1.45 -7.05
N GLN A 65 -18.24 -1.62 -5.79
CA GLN A 65 -19.66 -1.55 -5.43
C GLN A 65 -20.11 -0.13 -5.04
N ASN A 66 -19.21 0.67 -4.46
CA ASN A 66 -19.47 2.05 -4.06
C ASN A 66 -19.21 3.02 -5.23
N LEU A 67 -20.24 3.27 -6.03
CA LEU A 67 -20.18 4.22 -7.15
C LEU A 67 -20.14 5.71 -6.72
N ARG A 68 -20.32 6.02 -5.42
CA ARG A 68 -20.55 7.40 -4.93
C ARG A 68 -19.49 7.92 -3.96
N GLU A 69 -18.82 7.06 -3.19
CA GLU A 69 -17.84 7.48 -2.18
C GLU A 69 -16.44 7.01 -2.55
N LYS A 70 -15.45 7.86 -2.24
CA LYS A 70 -14.05 7.56 -2.50
C LYS A 70 -13.58 6.52 -1.49
N THR A 71 -13.29 5.31 -1.95
CA THR A 71 -12.78 4.24 -1.09
C THR A 71 -11.42 4.59 -0.52
N VAL A 72 -11.29 4.40 0.78
CA VAL A 72 -10.02 4.54 1.50
C VAL A 72 -9.33 3.18 1.52
N TYR A 73 -8.11 3.10 0.99
CA TYR A 73 -7.30 1.89 1.02
C TYR A 73 -6.38 1.88 2.25
N GLY A 74 -6.22 0.72 2.86
CA GLY A 74 -5.44 0.52 4.08
C GLY A 74 -6.27 0.56 5.37
N ILE A 75 -5.60 0.43 6.51
CA ILE A 75 -6.21 0.49 7.84
C ILE A 75 -5.86 1.85 8.46
N PRO A 76 -6.84 2.59 9.03
CA PRO A 76 -6.52 3.80 9.77
C PRO A 76 -5.63 3.48 10.97
N LEU A 77 -4.60 4.29 11.18
CA LEU A 77 -3.73 4.14 12.34
C LEU A 77 -4.47 4.62 13.59
N THR A 78 -4.72 3.72 14.53
CA THR A 78 -5.41 4.03 15.79
C THR A 78 -4.46 4.71 16.77
N GLU A 79 -5.00 5.46 17.72
CA GLU A 79 -4.23 6.11 18.78
C GLU A 79 -3.45 5.10 19.64
N GLU A 80 -4.06 3.94 19.92
CA GLU A 80 -3.38 2.82 20.59
C GLU A 80 -2.13 2.38 19.84
N LYS A 81 -2.21 2.22 18.51
CA LYS A 81 -1.04 1.86 17.70
C LYS A 81 -0.02 2.98 17.64
N LEU A 82 -0.43 4.24 17.65
CA LEU A 82 0.48 5.39 17.69
C LEU A 82 1.29 5.43 18.99
N ASN A 83 0.69 5.06 20.12
CA ASN A 83 1.35 5.02 21.43
C ASN A 83 2.46 3.95 21.50
N ASP A 84 2.44 2.94 20.63
CA ASP A 84 3.51 1.93 20.52
C ASP A 84 4.78 2.46 19.82
N PHE A 85 4.71 3.63 19.17
CA PHE A 85 5.86 4.22 18.48
C PHE A 85 6.69 5.09 19.41
N ARG A 86 8.01 5.13 19.16
CA ARG A 86 8.89 6.11 19.80
C ARG A 86 8.64 7.51 19.22
N ASP A 87 8.94 8.54 20.01
CA ASP A 87 8.78 9.95 19.61
C ASP A 87 9.43 10.27 18.24
N GLU A 88 10.62 9.74 17.98
CA GLU A 88 11.31 9.90 16.69
C GLU A 88 10.51 9.31 15.53
N GLN A 89 9.89 8.14 15.73
CA GLN A 89 9.10 7.48 14.70
C GLN A 89 7.77 8.20 14.47
N ILE A 90 7.18 8.76 15.53
CA ILE A 90 6.00 9.64 15.44
C ILE A 90 6.34 10.89 14.63
N GLY A 91 7.51 11.50 14.88
CA GLY A 91 8.02 12.63 14.09
C GLY A 91 8.17 12.31 12.60
N GLN A 92 8.83 11.18 12.28
CA GLN A 92 8.98 10.71 10.90
C GLN A 92 7.63 10.44 10.22
N LEU A 93 6.69 9.84 10.94
CA LEU A 93 5.36 9.57 10.43
C LEU A 93 4.61 10.88 10.12
N LYS A 94 4.75 11.88 10.99
CA LYS A 94 4.15 13.21 10.80
C LYS A 94 4.72 13.89 9.55
N GLU A 95 6.03 13.89 9.38
CA GLU A 95 6.69 14.43 8.18
C GLU A 95 6.21 13.75 6.91
N LEU A 96 6.08 12.42 6.93
CA LEU A 96 5.60 11.64 5.80
C LEU A 96 4.13 11.96 5.47
N MET A 97 3.27 12.10 6.48
CA MET A 97 1.88 12.51 6.29
C MET A 97 1.81 13.91 5.65
N ASP A 98 2.62 14.85 6.14
CA ASP A 98 2.65 16.21 5.61
C ASP A 98 3.14 16.21 4.15
N GLU A 99 4.17 15.44 3.82
CA GLU A 99 4.63 15.31 2.43
C GLU A 99 3.59 14.65 1.50
N ALA A 100 2.88 13.65 1.99
CA ALA A 100 1.85 12.95 1.22
C ALA A 100 0.58 13.80 0.98
N THR A 101 0.26 14.71 1.91
CA THR A 101 -0.93 15.58 1.86
C THR A 101 -0.67 16.95 1.24
N LYS A 102 0.60 17.34 1.05
CA LYS A 102 0.97 18.49 0.22
C LYS A 102 0.28 18.38 -1.14
N SER A 103 -0.26 19.51 -1.62
CA SER A 103 -0.93 19.61 -2.92
C SER A 103 0.05 19.41 -4.08
N ASN A 104 0.40 18.16 -4.35
CA ASN A 104 1.39 17.82 -5.35
C ASN A 104 0.80 17.97 -6.76
N LYS A 105 0.95 19.17 -7.32
CA LYS A 105 0.89 19.45 -8.78
C LYS A 105 1.87 18.57 -9.60
N LYS A 106 2.73 17.78 -8.95
CA LYS A 106 3.79 16.96 -9.56
C LYS A 106 3.33 15.58 -10.08
N PHE A 107 2.09 15.16 -9.82
CA PHE A 107 1.51 13.94 -10.41
C PHE A 107 0.68 14.21 -11.68
N ALA A 108 0.77 15.39 -12.27
CA ALA A 108 0.28 15.60 -13.63
C ALA A 108 1.15 14.76 -14.58
N ILE A 109 0.75 13.49 -14.76
CA ILE A 109 1.21 12.64 -15.84
C ILE A 109 0.99 13.46 -17.10
N SER A 110 2.10 13.90 -17.71
CA SER A 110 2.08 14.48 -19.03
C SER A 110 1.37 13.48 -19.94
N LYS A 111 0.11 13.76 -20.28
CA LYS A 111 -0.49 13.21 -21.49
C LYS A 111 0.26 13.90 -22.61
N ASP A 112 1.40 13.34 -22.98
CA ASP A 112 2.02 13.67 -24.24
C ASP A 112 1.09 13.13 -25.32
N SER A 113 0.23 14.03 -25.80
CA SER A 113 -0.60 13.81 -26.96
C SER A 113 0.28 13.94 -28.19
N ASP A 114 0.88 12.84 -28.61
CA ASP A 114 1.39 12.72 -29.98
C ASP A 114 0.20 12.63 -30.94
N HIS A 115 -0.30 13.80 -31.32
CA HIS A 115 -1.21 14.02 -32.44
C HIS A 115 -0.64 15.13 -33.34
N LYS A 116 0.15 14.72 -34.34
CA LYS A 116 0.35 15.33 -35.67
C LYS A 116 1.63 14.72 -36.27
N LYS A 117 1.72 14.35 -37.54
CA LYS A 117 0.84 14.47 -38.71
C LYS A 117 1.39 13.52 -39.77
#